data_AF-A0A6A2XVT1-F1
#
_entry.id   AF-A0A6A2XVT1-F1
#
_cell.length_a   1.000
_cell.length_b   1.000
_cell.length_c   1.000
_cell.angle_alpha   90.00
_cell.angle_beta   90.00
_cell.angle_gamma   90.00
#
_symmetry.space_group_name_H-M   'P 1'
#
loop_
_entity.id
_entity.type
_entity.pdbx_description
1 polymer ?
#
loop_
_entity_poly.entity_id
_entity_poly.type
_entity_poly.pdbx_seq_one_letter_code
_entity_poly.pdbx_strand_id
1 'polypeptide(L)'
;MANDRIIGSIEPGFQVSQMNWIDNNGLFLVSNSSEFGFGLPLPPMSQDMFVFQNNGDVLLQKGQTVVWTTDTGDQGVSAMVLMDSGNLVLQRNDDKVIWESFAHPLDTLVSNQEFKQGMRLISNLSPSNLTYILEIKQGDMVLSAGYSNPQPYWSMGKDARRNIDKSGGVVTLASIYENSWKFFDENKVLLWEFRISDSIDVNVTDTWIAVLGSDGFISLFNLNSGESSSTKKVPSDPCGTPEACMPYFVCSGSLAGNTKCQCPLGLGSSACKTGVASRCGNGKDAVGLVDAGTGLDYFALGYVPPSSKTDLNGCKASRLSNCHCVAVFYDNNLRNCFIFDDVGSFRSSKNKSDLVAFVKMSEIGGGDRRGKRGFPYVVIIVIPALIFIFGLLFVSLRCYKRKKTMLESPGETSEEDTFLESLAGMPTRFTYNDLQIATNNFSMKLGQGGFGSVYRGTLPDGTQLAVKKLEGIGQGTKEFRAEVGIIGSIHHLHLIRLKGFCAEGSYRVLVYEYMANGSLDKWIFGRNGEPLLDRGTRINIAVGTAKGLAYLHEDCDAKIVHCDIKPENILLDDNFLAKVSDFGLAKLMTREQSHVFTTLRGTRVGGPSPRLTRSLRIPYTRNRSGLLVVLLF
;
A
#
# COMPACT_ATOMS: atom_id res chain seq x y z
N MET A 1 -15.76 14.67 25.31
CA MET A 1 -14.30 14.89 25.14
C MET A 1 -13.60 13.56 25.38
N ALA A 2 -13.18 12.87 24.32
CA ALA A 2 -12.25 11.74 24.42
C ALA A 2 -10.99 12.18 23.69
N ASN A 3 -9.96 12.59 24.45
CA ASN A 3 -8.65 13.01 23.92
C ASN A 3 -7.68 11.83 23.76
N ASP A 4 -8.14 10.62 24.11
CA ASP A 4 -7.37 9.38 23.98
C ASP A 4 -7.89 8.57 22.79
N ARG A 5 -7.07 8.49 21.74
CA ARG A 5 -7.26 7.58 20.61
C ARG A 5 -7.02 6.14 21.11
N ILE A 6 -8.07 5.40 21.41
CA ILE A 6 -7.98 3.93 21.54
C ILE A 6 -8.27 3.33 20.17
N ILE A 7 -7.21 3.09 19.39
CA ILE A 7 -7.32 2.32 18.16
C ILE A 7 -7.30 0.84 18.56
N GLY A 8 -8.49 0.24 18.66
CA GLY A 8 -8.63 -1.21 18.75
C GLY A 8 -8.61 -1.81 17.34
N SER A 9 -7.64 -2.67 17.03
CA SER A 9 -7.76 -3.56 15.88
C SER A 9 -8.72 -4.68 16.25
N ILE A 10 -9.91 -4.68 15.63
CA ILE A 10 -10.83 -5.81 15.70
C ILE A 10 -10.22 -6.90 14.81
N GLU A 11 -9.70 -7.98 15.41
CA GLU A 11 -9.17 -9.13 14.68
C GLU A 11 -9.94 -10.41 15.05
N PRO A 12 -10.50 -11.13 14.07
CA PRO A 12 -10.62 -10.73 12.66
C PRO A 12 -11.59 -9.53 12.52
N GLY A 13 -11.27 -8.59 11.64
CA GLY A 13 -12.20 -7.49 11.31
C GLY A 13 -13.57 -8.03 10.88
N PHE A 14 -14.61 -7.19 10.98
CA PHE A 14 -16.02 -7.55 10.72
C PHE A 14 -16.18 -8.69 9.72
N GLN A 15 -16.52 -9.88 10.22
CA GLN A 15 -17.00 -10.97 9.38
C GLN A 15 -18.47 -10.70 9.07
N VAL A 16 -18.78 -10.37 7.81
CA VAL A 16 -20.16 -10.46 7.33
C VAL A 16 -20.41 -11.92 7.01
N SER A 17 -21.15 -12.62 7.86
CA SER A 17 -21.87 -13.81 7.43
C SER A 17 -22.97 -13.36 6.47
N GLN A 18 -23.23 -14.13 5.41
CA GLN A 18 -24.40 -13.93 4.56
C GLN A 18 -25.65 -14.05 5.45
N MET A 19 -26.21 -12.93 5.91
CA MET A 19 -27.63 -12.86 6.20
C MET A 19 -28.31 -13.01 4.85
N ASN A 20 -29.34 -13.85 4.76
CA ASN A 20 -30.29 -13.75 3.66
C ASN A 20 -30.86 -12.33 3.74
N TRP A 21 -30.27 -11.41 2.95
CA TRP A 21 -30.70 -10.03 2.89
C TRP A 21 -32.05 -10.01 2.18
N ILE A 22 -33.10 -9.79 2.97
CA ILE A 22 -34.38 -9.31 2.48
C ILE A 22 -34.26 -7.80 2.63
N ASP A 23 -34.33 -7.07 1.52
CA ASP A 23 -34.42 -5.61 1.54
C ASP A 23 -35.65 -5.20 2.35
N ASN A 24 -35.43 -4.74 3.59
CA ASN A 24 -36.45 -4.10 4.41
C ASN A 24 -36.33 -2.58 4.24
N ASN A 25 -36.34 -2.07 3.00
CA ASN A 25 -36.11 -0.66 2.69
C ASN A 25 -34.85 -0.08 3.38
N GLY A 26 -33.74 -0.84 3.42
CA GLY A 26 -32.47 -0.42 4.05
C GLY A 26 -32.35 -0.52 5.60
N LEU A 27 -33.38 -1.02 6.31
CA LEU A 27 -33.34 -1.20 7.77
C LEU A 27 -32.35 -2.32 8.18
N PHE A 28 -31.32 -1.96 8.96
CA PHE A 28 -30.27 -2.87 9.41
C PHE A 28 -30.58 -3.52 10.77
N LEU A 29 -31.17 -2.76 11.72
CA LEU A 29 -31.73 -3.24 12.98
C LEU A 29 -32.94 -2.40 13.39
N VAL A 30 -34.01 -3.05 13.88
CA VAL A 30 -35.25 -2.40 14.35
C VAL A 30 -35.49 -2.77 15.81
N SER A 31 -35.62 -1.76 16.69
CA SER A 31 -35.94 -1.98 18.09
C SER A 31 -37.42 -2.33 18.23
N ASN A 32 -37.71 -3.57 18.63
CA ASN A 32 -39.03 -4.03 19.02
C ASN A 32 -39.16 -4.12 20.56
N SER A 33 -38.44 -3.26 21.30
CA SER A 33 -38.25 -3.35 22.76
C SER A 33 -37.33 -4.48 23.23
N SER A 34 -36.44 -4.98 22.36
CA SER A 34 -35.37 -5.92 22.73
C SER A 34 -34.00 -5.40 22.33
N GLU A 35 -32.95 -5.84 23.03
CA GLU A 35 -31.57 -5.53 22.70
C GLU A 35 -31.07 -6.48 21.61
N PHE A 36 -30.38 -5.94 20.60
CA PHE A 36 -29.82 -6.71 19.50
C PHE A 36 -28.31 -6.49 19.45
N GLY A 37 -27.53 -7.57 19.41
CA GLY A 37 -26.07 -7.47 19.31
C GLY A 37 -25.51 -8.54 18.40
N PHE A 38 -24.48 -8.17 17.63
CA PHE A 38 -23.68 -9.12 16.86
C PHE A 38 -22.28 -9.18 17.47
N GLY A 39 -21.77 -10.40 17.64
CA GLY A 39 -20.50 -10.69 18.30
C GLY A 39 -19.52 -11.42 17.39
N LEU A 40 -18.23 -11.21 17.64
CA LEU A 40 -17.16 -11.99 17.01
C LEU A 40 -16.80 -13.18 17.92
N PRO A 41 -17.01 -14.43 17.49
CA PRO A 41 -16.68 -15.59 18.30
C PRO A 41 -15.15 -15.80 18.32
N LEU A 42 -14.49 -15.33 19.37
CA LEU A 42 -13.11 -15.70 19.69
C LEU A 42 -13.08 -16.61 20.93
N PRO A 43 -12.64 -17.87 20.81
CA PRO A 43 -12.30 -18.68 21.96
C PRO A 43 -10.89 -18.34 22.47
N PRO A 44 -10.64 -18.23 23.80
CA PRO A 44 -11.57 -18.25 24.93
C PRO A 44 -11.67 -16.86 25.64
N MET A 45 -12.89 -16.38 25.86
CA MET A 45 -13.29 -15.30 26.80
C MET A 45 -13.23 -13.81 26.39
N SER A 46 -13.12 -13.43 25.12
CA SER A 46 -13.48 -12.06 24.71
C SER A 46 -14.39 -12.05 23.49
N GLN A 47 -15.70 -12.00 23.73
CA GLN A 47 -16.66 -11.64 22.69
C GLN A 47 -16.70 -10.12 22.63
N ASP A 48 -16.12 -9.56 21.58
CA ASP A 48 -16.30 -8.16 21.25
C ASP A 48 -17.66 -8.02 20.55
N MET A 49 -18.50 -7.11 21.04
CA MET A 49 -19.91 -7.00 20.67
C MET A 49 -20.23 -5.59 20.18
N PHE A 50 -20.98 -5.48 19.09
CA PHE A 50 -21.62 -4.24 18.68
C PHE A 50 -23.13 -4.38 18.93
N VAL A 51 -23.67 -3.55 19.81
CA VAL A 51 -25.01 -3.75 20.40
C VAL A 51 -25.86 -2.50 20.20
N PHE A 52 -27.08 -2.69 19.71
CA PHE A 52 -28.16 -1.70 19.73
C PHE A 52 -29.10 -2.02 20.89
N GLN A 53 -29.16 -1.11 21.86
CA GLN A 53 -29.90 -1.27 23.09
C GLN A 53 -31.37 -0.87 22.94
N ASN A 54 -32.20 -1.40 23.84
CA ASN A 54 -33.64 -1.10 23.87
C ASN A 54 -33.95 0.37 24.22
N ASN A 55 -33.04 1.06 24.90
CA ASN A 55 -33.11 2.50 25.19
C ASN A 55 -32.73 3.37 23.97
N GLY A 56 -32.38 2.76 22.84
CA GLY A 56 -32.00 3.46 21.61
C GLY A 56 -30.52 3.82 21.51
N ASP A 57 -29.68 3.37 22.45
CA ASP A 57 -28.23 3.58 22.38
C ASP A 57 -27.50 2.52 21.56
N VAL A 58 -26.34 2.88 20.99
CA VAL A 58 -25.46 1.91 20.31
C VAL A 58 -24.11 1.89 20.99
N LEU A 59 -23.62 0.70 21.32
CA LEU A 59 -22.37 0.51 22.04
C LEU A 59 -21.46 -0.52 21.36
N LEU A 60 -20.16 -0.30 21.50
CA LEU A 60 -19.12 -1.26 21.19
C LEU A 60 -18.51 -1.73 22.51
N GLN A 61 -18.58 -3.03 22.75
CA GLN A 61 -18.04 -3.72 23.92
C GLN A 61 -16.83 -4.55 23.52
N LYS A 62 -15.79 -4.48 24.35
CA LYS A 62 -14.64 -5.37 24.33
C LYS A 62 -14.66 -6.23 25.59
N GLY A 63 -15.12 -7.48 25.47
CA GLY A 63 -15.46 -8.30 26.64
C GLY A 63 -16.56 -7.67 27.48
N GLN A 64 -16.27 -7.29 28.73
CA GLN A 64 -17.23 -6.61 29.63
C GLN A 64 -17.11 -5.08 29.64
N THR A 65 -16.14 -4.52 28.91
CA THR A 65 -15.85 -3.09 28.94
C THR A 65 -16.48 -2.41 27.73
N VAL A 66 -17.28 -1.37 27.96
CA VAL A 66 -17.74 -0.48 26.88
C VAL A 66 -16.56 0.39 26.43
N VAL A 67 -16.20 0.28 25.15
CA VAL A 67 -15.09 1.04 24.55
C VAL A 67 -15.58 2.23 23.72
N TRP A 68 -16.83 2.23 23.28
CA TRP A 68 -17.45 3.33 22.53
C TRP A 68 -18.99 3.27 22.65
N THR A 69 -19.65 4.43 22.60
CA THR A 69 -21.10 4.58 22.53
C THR A 69 -21.47 5.77 21.64
N THR A 70 -22.70 5.78 21.09
CA THR A 70 -23.31 6.93 20.42
C THR A 70 -23.91 7.97 21.37
N ASP A 71 -24.04 7.67 22.67
CA ASP A 71 -24.66 8.53 23.69
C ASP A 71 -26.10 8.96 23.32
N THR A 72 -26.84 8.07 22.65
CA THR A 72 -28.20 8.31 22.12
C THR A 72 -29.31 7.72 22.98
N GLY A 73 -28.96 7.12 24.12
CA GLY A 73 -29.91 6.54 25.07
C GLY A 73 -31.03 7.51 25.46
N ASP A 74 -32.26 6.99 25.49
CA ASP A 74 -33.49 7.69 25.86
C ASP A 74 -33.87 8.89 24.95
N GLN A 75 -33.21 9.05 23.80
CA GLN A 75 -33.57 10.08 22.80
C GLN A 75 -34.69 9.64 21.84
N GLY A 76 -35.31 8.49 22.10
CA GLY A 76 -36.41 7.94 21.30
C GLY A 76 -35.98 7.30 19.97
N VAL A 77 -34.69 6.97 19.83
CA VAL A 77 -34.15 6.19 18.71
C VAL A 77 -34.82 4.81 18.69
N SER A 78 -35.30 4.40 17.52
CA SER A 78 -36.02 3.14 17.34
C SER A 78 -35.42 2.26 16.24
N ALA A 79 -34.60 2.83 15.36
CA ALA A 79 -33.97 2.10 14.27
C ALA A 79 -32.54 2.55 14.02
N MET A 80 -31.72 1.60 13.59
CA MET A 80 -30.40 1.82 13.02
C MET A 80 -30.43 1.40 11.54
N VAL A 81 -30.08 2.33 10.66
CA VAL A 81 -30.26 2.21 9.21
C VAL A 81 -28.93 2.51 8.52
N LEU A 82 -28.47 1.58 7.68
CA LEU A 82 -27.34 1.83 6.80
C LEU A 82 -27.89 2.26 5.44
N MET A 83 -27.75 3.54 5.11
CA MET A 83 -28.23 4.11 3.86
C MET A 83 -27.37 3.66 2.67
N ASP A 84 -27.93 3.71 1.46
CA ASP A 84 -27.21 3.42 0.20
C ASP A 84 -25.98 4.32 -0.02
N SER A 85 -25.97 5.51 0.59
CA SER A 85 -24.82 6.41 0.60
C SER A 85 -23.63 5.89 1.43
N GLY A 86 -23.83 4.85 2.25
CA GLY A 86 -22.87 4.38 3.26
C GLY A 86 -22.99 5.11 4.61
N ASN A 87 -23.96 6.04 4.75
CA ASN A 87 -24.22 6.70 6.03
C ASN A 87 -24.98 5.75 6.97
N LEU A 88 -24.42 5.49 8.15
CA LEU A 88 -25.10 4.74 9.20
C LEU A 88 -25.82 5.74 10.09
N VAL A 89 -27.14 5.66 10.17
CA VAL A 89 -27.96 6.59 10.93
C VAL A 89 -28.74 5.91 12.04
N LEU A 90 -28.93 6.63 13.14
CA LEU A 90 -29.87 6.30 14.20
C LEU A 90 -31.06 7.23 14.08
N GLN A 91 -32.24 6.67 13.90
CA GLN A 91 -33.46 7.44 13.65
C GLN A 91 -34.60 7.02 14.57
N ARG A 92 -35.53 7.96 14.74
CA ARG A 92 -36.80 7.77 15.44
C ARG A 92 -37.87 7.19 14.49
N ASN A 93 -39.04 6.87 15.03
CA ASN A 93 -40.19 6.38 14.26
C ASN A 93 -40.77 7.41 13.26
N ASP A 94 -40.44 8.69 13.40
CA ASP A 94 -40.81 9.77 12.48
C ASP A 94 -39.71 10.03 11.43
N ASP A 95 -38.78 9.08 11.24
CA ASP A 95 -37.61 9.15 10.35
C ASP A 95 -36.63 10.30 10.67
N LYS A 96 -36.77 10.94 11.84
CA LYS A 96 -35.82 11.96 12.29
C LYS A 96 -34.51 11.31 12.70
N VAL A 97 -33.43 11.68 12.00
CA VAL A 97 -32.06 11.30 12.32
C VAL A 97 -31.59 12.00 13.61
N ILE A 98 -31.10 11.22 14.57
CA ILE A 98 -30.54 11.66 15.85
C ILE A 98 -29.02 11.58 15.84
N TRP A 99 -28.47 10.57 15.18
CA TRP A 99 -27.03 10.38 15.01
C TRP A 99 -26.72 9.86 13.61
N GLU A 100 -25.58 10.25 13.05
CA GLU A 100 -25.13 9.78 11.74
C GLU A 100 -23.61 9.61 11.69
N SER A 101 -23.12 8.57 11.01
CA SER A 101 -21.68 8.31 10.89
C SER A 101 -20.97 9.37 10.06
N PHE A 102 -21.65 9.98 9.10
CA PHE A 102 -21.08 11.05 8.27
C PHE A 102 -20.69 12.31 9.04
N ALA A 103 -21.28 12.53 10.23
CA ALA A 103 -20.89 13.62 11.12
C ALA A 103 -19.56 13.35 11.87
N HIS A 104 -19.07 12.11 11.82
CA HIS A 104 -17.87 11.64 12.53
C HIS A 104 -16.86 10.98 11.56
N PRO A 105 -16.35 11.72 10.54
CA PRO A 105 -15.39 11.16 9.60
C PRO A 105 -14.07 10.77 10.28
N LEU A 106 -13.41 9.75 9.73
CA LEU A 106 -12.09 9.29 10.17
C LEU A 106 -10.98 9.83 9.25
N ASP A 107 -10.50 9.04 8.30
CA ASP A 107 -9.48 9.43 7.33
C ASP A 107 -10.05 9.60 5.91
N THR A 108 -11.33 9.31 5.71
CA THR A 108 -11.97 9.19 4.41
C THR A 108 -13.21 10.07 4.33
N LEU A 109 -13.34 10.79 3.22
CA LEU A 109 -14.54 11.52 2.82
C LEU A 109 -15.14 10.83 1.60
N VAL A 110 -16.45 10.57 1.63
CA VAL A 110 -17.16 9.92 0.51
C VAL A 110 -18.02 10.91 -0.28
N SER A 111 -18.43 10.51 -1.49
CA SER A 111 -19.35 11.30 -2.32
C SER A 111 -20.62 11.68 -1.54
N ASN A 112 -21.07 12.92 -1.73
CA ASN A 112 -22.24 13.52 -1.08
C ASN A 112 -22.14 13.69 0.44
N GLN A 113 -21.05 13.29 1.09
CA GLN A 113 -20.83 13.58 2.50
C GLN A 113 -20.54 15.08 2.69
N GLU A 114 -21.36 15.74 3.51
CA GLU A 114 -21.17 17.14 3.87
C GLU A 114 -20.07 17.30 4.94
N PHE A 115 -18.86 17.67 4.52
CA PHE A 115 -17.75 18.00 5.42
C PHE A 115 -17.87 19.44 5.93
N LYS A 116 -18.29 19.61 7.17
CA LYS A 116 -18.62 20.90 7.79
C LYS A 116 -17.50 21.42 8.69
N GLN A 117 -17.47 22.73 8.90
CA GLN A 117 -16.62 23.34 9.91
C GLN A 117 -16.83 22.68 11.28
N GLY A 118 -15.72 22.35 11.96
CA GLY A 118 -15.72 21.58 13.22
C GLY A 118 -15.43 20.09 13.03
N MET A 119 -15.64 19.55 11.82
CA MET A 119 -15.22 18.19 11.47
C MET A 119 -13.73 18.14 11.14
N ARG A 120 -13.13 16.96 11.32
CA ARG A 120 -11.71 16.70 11.05
C ARG A 120 -11.55 15.35 10.39
N LEU A 121 -10.73 15.27 9.34
CA LEU A 121 -10.14 14.00 8.93
C LEU A 121 -8.77 13.87 9.57
N ILE A 122 -8.47 12.71 10.13
CA ILE A 122 -7.18 12.43 10.79
C ILE A 122 -6.59 11.15 10.23
N SER A 123 -5.39 11.26 9.67
CA SER A 123 -4.68 10.11 9.11
C SER A 123 -4.36 9.04 10.17
N ASN A 124 -4.03 7.85 9.68
CA ASN A 124 -3.24 6.88 10.43
C ASN A 124 -1.84 7.45 10.78
N LEU A 125 -1.21 6.88 11.81
CA LEU A 125 0.15 7.24 12.20
C LEU A 125 1.13 6.95 11.05
N SER A 126 1.98 7.93 10.75
CA SER A 126 3.10 7.74 9.84
C SER A 126 4.20 6.88 10.48
N PRO A 127 5.19 6.41 9.71
CA PRO A 127 6.34 5.68 10.27
C PRO A 127 7.14 6.47 11.32
N SER A 128 7.01 7.79 11.38
CA SER A 128 7.62 8.64 12.42
C SER A 128 6.66 9.01 13.57
N ASN A 129 5.49 8.38 13.63
CA ASN A 129 4.41 8.67 14.57
C ASN A 129 3.77 10.06 14.41
N LEU A 130 3.84 10.66 13.22
CA LEU A 130 3.12 11.89 12.90
C LEU A 130 1.72 11.57 12.36
N THR A 131 0.74 12.40 12.71
CA THR A 131 -0.60 12.35 12.11
C THR A 131 -0.85 13.60 11.27
N TYR A 132 -1.67 13.47 10.23
CA TYR A 132 -2.09 14.58 9.38
C TYR A 132 -3.56 14.88 9.62
N ILE A 133 -3.92 16.16 9.58
CA ILE A 133 -5.26 16.64 9.91
C ILE A 133 -5.76 17.52 8.78
N LEU A 134 -6.94 17.21 8.25
CA LEU A 134 -7.71 18.09 7.36
C LEU A 134 -8.87 18.69 8.15
N GLU A 135 -9.01 20.01 8.13
CA GLU A 135 -10.13 20.72 8.75
C GLU A 135 -10.48 22.00 7.99
N ILE A 136 -11.72 22.47 8.13
CA ILE A 136 -12.10 23.83 7.69
C ILE A 136 -11.80 24.79 8.83
N LYS A 137 -10.88 25.74 8.61
CA LYS A 137 -10.39 26.69 9.61
C LYS A 137 -10.23 28.07 9.00
N GLN A 138 -10.75 29.08 9.70
CA GLN A 138 -10.69 30.49 9.26
C GLN A 138 -11.22 30.70 7.82
N GLY A 139 -12.25 29.95 7.42
CA GLY A 139 -12.87 30.08 6.10
C GLY A 139 -12.12 29.43 4.95
N ASP A 140 -11.11 28.58 5.22
CA ASP A 140 -10.40 27.80 4.21
C ASP A 140 -10.33 26.32 4.65
N MET A 141 -10.17 25.42 3.70
CA MET A 141 -9.87 24.03 3.98
C MET A 141 -8.36 23.84 4.05
N VAL A 142 -7.87 23.35 5.19
CA VAL A 142 -6.45 23.35 5.52
C VAL A 142 -5.98 21.95 5.91
N LEU A 143 -4.85 21.54 5.34
CA LEU A 143 -4.09 20.37 5.76
C LEU A 143 -2.96 20.79 6.70
N SER A 144 -2.86 20.12 7.84
CA SER A 144 -1.86 20.40 8.88
C SER A 144 -1.16 19.13 9.36
N ALA A 145 0.10 19.28 9.71
CA ALA A 145 0.90 18.28 10.40
C ALA A 145 0.59 18.32 11.89
N GLY A 146 0.28 17.17 12.50
CA GLY A 146 -0.09 17.02 13.91
C GLY A 146 1.09 17.08 14.89
N TYR A 147 1.97 18.07 14.73
CA TYR A 147 2.98 18.41 15.73
C TYR A 147 2.33 19.01 16.99
N SER A 148 3.13 19.23 18.04
CA SER A 148 2.69 19.87 19.29
C SER A 148 1.98 21.20 19.03
N ASN A 149 2.51 21.96 18.06
CA ASN A 149 1.82 23.09 17.44
C ASN A 149 1.52 22.73 15.97
N PRO A 150 0.25 22.53 15.59
CA PRO A 150 -0.10 22.10 14.23
C PRO A 150 0.44 23.04 13.15
N GLN A 151 1.17 22.48 12.19
CA GLN A 151 1.79 23.26 11.11
C GLN A 151 1.03 23.03 9.80
N PRO A 152 0.35 24.05 9.26
CA PRO A 152 -0.34 23.93 7.98
C PRO A 152 0.67 23.82 6.83
N TYR A 153 0.40 22.93 5.88
CA TYR A 153 1.26 22.70 4.71
C TYR A 153 0.52 22.76 3.37
N TRP A 154 -0.81 22.88 3.42
CA TRP A 154 -1.64 23.11 2.24
C TRP A 154 -2.97 23.74 2.62
N SER A 155 -3.53 24.55 1.72
CA SER A 155 -4.90 25.03 1.81
C SER A 155 -5.56 25.14 0.45
N MET A 156 -6.87 24.92 0.38
CA MET A 156 -7.62 25.00 -0.88
C MET A 156 -7.54 26.41 -1.47
N GLY A 157 -7.68 27.44 -0.63
CA GLY A 157 -7.55 28.85 -1.00
C GLY A 157 -6.17 29.26 -1.55
N LYS A 158 -5.16 28.39 -1.49
CA LYS A 158 -3.84 28.59 -2.10
C LYS A 158 -3.50 27.58 -3.20
N ASP A 159 -4.33 26.56 -3.42
CA ASP A 159 -4.12 25.62 -4.52
C ASP A 159 -4.47 26.29 -5.87
N ALA A 160 -3.51 26.29 -6.79
CA ALA A 160 -3.66 26.90 -8.11
C ALA A 160 -4.60 26.13 -9.03
N ARG A 161 -4.95 24.89 -8.69
CA ARG A 161 -5.89 24.04 -9.45
C ARG A 161 -7.35 24.27 -9.08
N ARG A 162 -7.65 25.17 -8.12
CA ARG A 162 -9.02 25.53 -7.80
C ARG A 162 -9.59 26.46 -8.89
N ASN A 163 -10.84 26.23 -9.24
CA ASN A 163 -11.67 27.16 -9.97
C ASN A 163 -12.41 28.04 -8.96
N ILE A 164 -12.42 29.35 -9.22
CA ILE A 164 -13.13 30.33 -8.39
C ILE A 164 -14.46 30.61 -9.08
N ASP A 165 -15.55 30.21 -8.45
CA ASP A 165 -16.91 30.49 -8.92
C ASP A 165 -17.34 31.88 -8.41
N LYS A 166 -17.17 32.11 -7.11
CA LYS A 166 -17.38 33.41 -6.46
C LYS A 166 -16.09 33.90 -5.81
N SER A 167 -15.70 35.14 -6.13
CA SER A 167 -14.54 35.77 -5.51
C SER A 167 -14.89 36.24 -4.08
N GLY A 168 -14.02 35.87 -3.13
CA GLY A 168 -14.27 36.10 -1.71
C GLY A 168 -15.31 35.15 -1.12
N GLY A 169 -15.32 35.00 0.20
CA GLY A 169 -16.20 34.08 0.91
C GLY A 169 -15.46 33.28 1.98
N VAL A 170 -16.22 32.77 2.94
CA VAL A 170 -15.74 31.91 4.03
C VAL A 170 -16.25 30.51 3.76
N VAL A 171 -15.35 29.56 3.50
CA VAL A 171 -15.74 28.17 3.36
C VAL A 171 -16.19 27.65 4.72
N THR A 172 -17.41 27.11 4.78
CA THR A 172 -17.98 26.47 5.98
C THR A 172 -18.36 25.00 5.71
N LEU A 173 -18.51 24.64 4.44
CA LEU A 173 -18.93 23.33 3.98
C LEU A 173 -18.16 22.92 2.73
N ALA A 174 -17.83 21.64 2.61
CA ALA A 174 -17.33 21.06 1.37
C ALA A 174 -17.93 19.67 1.15
N SER A 175 -18.09 19.27 -0.11
CA SER A 175 -18.58 17.94 -0.45
C SER A 175 -18.12 17.55 -1.85
N ILE A 176 -17.95 16.24 -2.06
CA ILE A 176 -17.57 15.68 -3.35
C ILE A 176 -18.85 15.35 -4.11
N TYR A 177 -19.03 16.02 -5.24
CA TYR A 177 -20.17 15.83 -6.13
C TYR A 177 -19.66 15.54 -7.53
N GLU A 178 -20.15 14.45 -8.11
CA GLU A 178 -19.74 14.01 -9.46
C GLU A 178 -18.21 13.95 -9.53
N ASN A 179 -17.59 14.68 -10.46
CA ASN A 179 -16.14 14.70 -10.67
C ASN A 179 -15.44 15.91 -10.03
N SER A 180 -16.07 16.56 -9.05
CA SER A 180 -15.57 17.78 -8.42
C SER A 180 -15.68 17.75 -6.90
N TRP A 181 -14.67 18.28 -6.23
CA TRP A 181 -14.75 18.68 -4.83
C TRP A 181 -15.20 20.14 -4.76
N LYS A 182 -16.40 20.37 -4.22
CA LYS A 182 -17.06 21.68 -4.19
C LYS A 182 -17.05 22.25 -2.77
N PHE A 183 -16.88 23.57 -2.68
CA PHE A 183 -16.71 24.32 -1.43
C PHE A 183 -17.74 25.44 -1.36
N PHE A 184 -18.42 25.55 -0.23
CA PHE A 184 -19.60 26.40 -0.06
C PHE A 184 -19.48 27.30 1.17
N ASP A 185 -20.24 28.41 1.14
CA ASP A 185 -20.49 29.24 2.33
C ASP A 185 -21.64 28.69 3.20
N GLU A 186 -21.96 29.40 4.29
CA GLU A 186 -23.03 29.04 5.23
C GLU A 186 -24.43 28.97 4.59
N ASN A 187 -24.66 29.68 3.48
CA ASN A 187 -25.92 29.69 2.74
C ASN A 187 -25.92 28.67 1.59
N LYS A 188 -24.93 27.76 1.57
CA LYS A 188 -24.70 26.76 0.52
C LYS A 188 -24.46 27.37 -0.88
N VAL A 189 -23.94 28.60 -0.95
CA VAL A 189 -23.50 29.19 -2.21
C VAL A 189 -22.13 28.63 -2.57
N LEU A 190 -21.98 28.14 -3.81
CA LEU A 190 -20.71 27.61 -4.32
C LEU A 190 -19.67 28.74 -4.38
N LEU A 191 -18.53 28.54 -3.71
CA LEU A 191 -17.41 29.46 -3.72
C LEU A 191 -16.32 28.96 -4.68
N TRP A 192 -15.85 27.73 -4.46
CA TRP A 192 -14.74 27.14 -5.19
C TRP A 192 -15.08 25.73 -5.67
N GLU A 193 -14.46 25.35 -6.77
CA GLU A 193 -14.54 24.01 -7.34
C GLU A 193 -13.12 23.47 -7.60
N PHE A 194 -12.83 22.26 -7.15
CA PHE A 194 -11.62 21.53 -7.51
C PHE A 194 -12.00 20.31 -8.35
N ARG A 195 -11.66 20.33 -9.64
CA ARG A 195 -11.99 19.23 -10.57
C ARG A 195 -11.08 18.03 -10.33
N ILE A 196 -11.68 16.92 -9.95
CA ILE A 196 -11.02 15.64 -9.67
C ILE A 196 -10.71 14.92 -10.99
N SER A 197 -11.67 14.87 -11.91
CA SER A 197 -11.46 14.34 -13.26
C SER A 197 -11.95 15.32 -14.32
N ASP A 198 -11.27 15.32 -15.47
CA ASP A 198 -11.68 16.07 -16.66
C ASP A 198 -12.51 15.19 -17.62
N SER A 199 -12.66 13.88 -17.33
CA SER A 199 -13.51 12.98 -18.10
C SER A 199 -14.99 13.29 -17.85
N ILE A 200 -15.65 13.82 -18.86
CA ILE A 200 -17.10 14.04 -18.91
C ILE A 200 -17.72 12.77 -19.51
N ASP A 201 -17.61 11.64 -18.81
CA ASP A 201 -18.39 10.47 -19.20
C ASP A 201 -19.79 10.63 -18.59
N VAL A 202 -20.67 11.31 -19.32
CA VAL A 202 -22.05 11.69 -18.92
C VAL A 202 -22.93 10.49 -18.52
N ASN A 203 -22.44 9.26 -18.73
CA ASN A 203 -23.17 8.02 -18.49
C ASN A 203 -22.64 7.20 -17.29
N VAL A 204 -21.66 7.69 -16.54
CA VAL A 204 -21.13 7.00 -15.35
C VAL A 204 -21.32 7.88 -14.11
N THR A 205 -22.10 7.40 -13.14
CA THR A 205 -22.18 7.97 -11.80
C THR A 205 -20.91 7.59 -11.02
N ASP A 206 -19.82 8.27 -11.33
CA ASP A 206 -18.53 8.05 -10.68
C ASP A 206 -18.64 8.32 -9.18
N THR A 207 -18.41 7.30 -8.35
CA THR A 207 -18.35 7.44 -6.90
C THR A 207 -16.91 7.72 -6.51
N TRP A 208 -16.67 8.91 -5.96
CA TRP A 208 -15.35 9.36 -5.55
C TRP A 208 -15.19 9.33 -4.03
N ILE A 209 -14.02 8.91 -3.59
CA ILE A 209 -13.60 9.02 -2.20
C ILE A 209 -12.29 9.80 -2.12
N ALA A 210 -12.14 10.58 -1.06
CA ALA A 210 -10.90 11.26 -0.73
C ALA A 210 -10.34 10.68 0.57
N VAL A 211 -9.15 10.10 0.51
CA VAL A 211 -8.50 9.44 1.65
C VAL A 211 -7.26 10.21 2.05
N LEU A 212 -7.19 10.64 3.31
CA LEU A 212 -6.01 11.25 3.91
C LEU A 212 -5.02 10.17 4.35
N GLY A 213 -4.00 9.95 3.52
CA GLY A 213 -2.99 8.94 3.76
C GLY A 213 -2.04 9.27 4.91
N SER A 214 -1.38 8.23 5.45
CA SER A 214 -0.29 8.39 6.42
C SER A 214 0.98 9.02 5.81
N ASP A 215 0.98 9.32 4.51
CA ASP A 215 2.01 10.06 3.77
C ASP A 215 1.71 11.58 3.72
N GLY A 216 0.60 12.01 4.30
CA GLY A 216 0.17 13.42 4.33
C GLY A 216 -0.48 13.90 3.04
N PHE A 217 -0.75 13.01 2.08
CA PHE A 217 -1.51 13.35 0.88
C PHE A 217 -2.96 12.94 1.02
N ILE A 218 -3.87 13.78 0.52
CA ILE A 218 -5.21 13.35 0.16
C ILE A 218 -5.12 12.71 -1.23
N SER A 219 -5.53 11.45 -1.30
CA SER A 219 -5.61 10.69 -2.54
C SER A 219 -7.08 10.52 -2.92
N LEU A 220 -7.43 10.93 -4.13
CA LEU A 220 -8.79 10.81 -4.67
C LEU A 220 -8.90 9.54 -5.50
N PHE A 221 -9.87 8.69 -5.18
CA PHE A 221 -10.10 7.41 -5.86
C PHE A 221 -11.52 7.38 -6.43
N ASN A 222 -11.65 6.90 -7.66
CA ASN A 222 -12.93 6.55 -8.25
C ASN A 222 -13.17 5.05 -7.98
N LEU A 223 -14.26 4.72 -7.30
CA LEU A 223 -14.63 3.36 -6.91
C LEU A 223 -15.23 2.54 -8.06
N ASN A 224 -15.80 3.20 -9.08
CA ASN A 224 -16.43 2.55 -10.22
C ASN A 224 -15.38 2.08 -11.24
N SER A 225 -14.30 2.83 -11.40
CA SER A 225 -13.16 2.46 -12.22
C SER A 225 -12.21 1.58 -11.40
N GLY A 226 -12.25 0.26 -11.57
CA GLY A 226 -11.34 -0.64 -10.86
C GLY A 226 -9.88 -0.17 -10.92
N GLU A 227 -9.26 0.06 -9.75
CA GLU A 227 -7.86 0.44 -9.40
C GLU A 227 -7.04 1.42 -10.30
N SER A 228 -7.52 1.85 -11.47
CA SER A 228 -6.70 2.45 -12.52
C SER A 228 -7.20 3.79 -13.06
N SER A 229 -8.06 4.51 -12.33
CA SER A 229 -8.32 5.92 -12.62
C SER A 229 -7.33 6.82 -11.89
N SER A 230 -6.93 7.91 -12.54
CA SER A 230 -5.89 8.84 -12.10
C SER A 230 -6.11 9.30 -10.66
N THR A 231 -5.28 8.83 -9.73
CA THR A 231 -5.25 9.34 -8.36
C THR A 231 -4.69 10.76 -8.37
N LYS A 232 -5.56 11.78 -8.50
CA LYS A 232 -5.15 13.15 -8.20
C LYS A 232 -4.79 13.21 -6.72
N LYS A 233 -3.60 13.74 -6.43
CA LYS A 233 -3.12 13.96 -5.07
C LYS A 233 -3.17 15.44 -4.70
N VAL A 234 -3.41 15.68 -3.43
CA VAL A 234 -3.36 16.99 -2.79
C VAL A 234 -2.48 16.88 -1.54
N PRO A 235 -1.38 17.65 -1.43
CA PRO A 235 -0.85 18.60 -2.41
C PRO A 235 -0.37 17.94 -3.71
N SER A 236 -0.18 18.71 -4.79
CA SER A 236 0.38 18.19 -6.05
C SER A 236 1.90 18.03 -6.02
N ASP A 237 2.59 18.84 -5.22
CA ASP A 237 4.05 18.77 -5.08
C ASP A 237 4.44 17.58 -4.19
N PRO A 238 5.23 16.61 -4.70
CA PRO A 238 5.73 15.50 -3.89
C PRO A 238 6.60 15.93 -2.70
N CYS A 239 7.19 17.13 -2.75
CA CYS A 239 7.94 17.74 -1.67
C CYS A 239 7.09 18.66 -0.78
N GLY A 240 5.77 18.73 -1.02
CA GLY A 240 4.86 19.62 -0.28
C GLY A 240 4.44 19.10 1.09
N THR A 241 4.74 17.83 1.42
CA THR A 241 4.38 17.23 2.71
C THR A 241 5.55 17.28 3.71
N PRO A 242 5.26 17.34 5.02
CA PRO A 242 6.28 17.37 6.07
C PRO A 242 7.30 16.24 6.01
N GLU A 243 6.87 15.03 5.63
CA GLU A 243 7.71 13.82 5.63
C GLU A 243 8.08 13.33 4.22
N ALA A 244 8.16 14.24 3.23
CA ALA A 244 8.66 13.90 1.91
C ALA A 244 10.11 13.34 1.95
N CYS A 245 10.88 13.78 2.95
CA CYS A 245 12.18 13.24 3.34
C CYS A 245 12.27 13.13 4.87
N MET A 246 13.34 12.52 5.38
CA MET A 246 13.67 12.58 6.81
C MET A 246 13.81 14.04 7.30
N PRO A 247 13.54 14.33 8.58
CA PRO A 247 13.75 15.66 9.16
C PRO A 247 15.14 16.22 8.82
N TYR A 248 15.23 17.53 8.58
CA TYR A 248 16.46 18.25 8.17
C TYR A 248 16.99 17.96 6.76
N PHE A 249 16.47 16.95 6.06
CA PHE A 249 16.84 16.71 4.66
C PHE A 249 16.07 17.63 3.73
N VAL A 250 16.73 18.04 2.65
CA VAL A 250 16.15 18.82 1.56
C VAL A 250 15.56 17.89 0.53
N CYS A 251 14.28 18.08 0.26
CA CYS A 251 13.51 17.47 -0.80
C CYS A 251 13.67 18.29 -2.09
N SER A 252 14.12 17.64 -3.15
CA SER A 252 14.13 18.18 -4.51
C SER A 252 13.35 17.26 -5.44
N GLY A 253 12.35 17.81 -6.13
CA GLY A 253 11.57 17.06 -7.13
C GLY A 253 12.37 16.84 -8.41
N SER A 254 12.41 15.61 -8.92
CA SER A 254 12.97 15.28 -10.23
C SER A 254 11.86 15.21 -11.30
N LEU A 255 12.20 15.57 -12.55
CA LEU A 255 11.32 15.43 -13.72
C LEU A 255 10.80 14.00 -13.95
N ALA A 256 11.42 12.98 -13.34
CA ALA A 256 11.04 11.58 -13.45
C ALA A 256 10.09 11.07 -12.34
N GLY A 257 9.52 11.95 -11.52
CA GLY A 257 8.59 11.56 -10.44
C GLY A 257 9.26 10.96 -9.19
N ASN A 258 10.60 10.93 -9.15
CA ASN A 258 11.35 10.46 -7.98
C ASN A 258 11.79 11.65 -7.11
N THR A 259 11.42 11.59 -5.83
CA THR A 259 11.87 12.53 -4.79
C THR A 259 13.32 12.27 -4.44
N LYS A 260 14.19 13.28 -4.52
CA LYS A 260 15.60 13.18 -4.10
C LYS A 260 15.80 13.92 -2.78
N CYS A 261 16.26 13.20 -1.76
CA CYS A 261 16.56 13.71 -0.43
C CYS A 261 18.07 13.92 -0.26
N GLN A 262 18.49 15.13 0.12
CA GLN A 262 19.90 15.48 0.34
C GLN A 262 20.07 16.26 1.64
N CYS A 263 21.12 15.97 2.40
CA CYS A 263 21.46 16.78 3.58
C CYS A 263 22.01 18.15 3.10
N PRO A 264 21.56 19.28 3.67
CA PRO A 264 22.10 20.59 3.34
C PRO A 264 23.62 20.66 3.54
N LEU A 265 24.32 21.31 2.60
CA LEU A 265 25.78 21.47 2.65
C LEU A 265 26.26 22.17 3.94
N GLY A 266 25.44 23.07 4.50
CA GLY A 266 25.76 23.80 5.73
C GLY A 266 25.73 22.94 7.01
N LEU A 267 24.97 21.84 7.01
CA LEU A 267 24.84 20.95 8.17
C LEU A 267 25.87 19.81 8.14
N GLY A 268 26.32 19.38 6.95
CA GLY A 268 27.23 18.24 6.79
C GLY A 268 26.56 16.88 7.04
N SER A 269 27.04 15.83 6.35
CA SER A 269 26.36 14.51 6.29
C SER A 269 26.18 13.80 7.63
N SER A 270 27.00 14.12 8.64
CA SER A 270 26.91 13.55 9.99
C SER A 270 25.85 14.23 10.87
N ALA A 271 25.55 15.51 10.64
CA ALA A 271 24.62 16.27 11.47
C ALA A 271 23.14 15.98 11.14
N CYS A 272 22.83 15.68 9.88
CA CYS A 272 21.50 15.20 9.50
C CYS A 272 21.16 13.80 10.05
N LYS A 273 22.16 13.02 10.51
CA LYS A 273 21.98 11.66 11.03
C LYS A 273 21.89 11.58 12.55
N THR A 274 22.47 12.55 13.27
CA THR A 274 22.67 12.45 14.73
C THR A 274 21.47 12.90 15.55
N GLY A 275 20.47 13.53 14.93
CA GLY A 275 19.26 13.95 15.64
C GLY A 275 19.51 15.06 16.67
N VAL A 276 18.44 15.73 17.04
CA VAL A 276 18.41 16.98 17.80
C VAL A 276 19.14 16.89 19.15
N ALA A 277 19.98 17.90 19.44
CA ALA A 277 20.52 18.15 20.77
C ALA A 277 19.41 18.50 21.77
N SER A 278 19.63 18.23 23.06
CA SER A 278 18.69 18.47 24.16
C SER A 278 17.88 19.79 24.05
N ARG A 279 16.58 19.69 24.38
CA ARG A 279 15.60 20.80 24.26
C ARG A 279 16.00 22.03 25.10
N CYS A 280 16.69 21.88 26.22
CA CYS A 280 17.49 22.95 26.84
C CYS A 280 18.88 22.38 27.17
N GLY A 281 19.94 23.16 26.97
CA GLY A 281 21.27 22.77 27.41
C GLY A 281 21.36 22.83 28.93
N ASN A 282 21.63 21.70 29.58
CA ASN A 282 22.04 21.67 30.99
C ASN A 282 23.50 22.13 31.08
N GLY A 283 23.78 23.42 30.88
CA GLY A 283 25.04 24.10 31.24
C GLY A 283 26.38 23.54 30.75
N LYS A 284 26.41 22.42 30.00
CA LYS A 284 27.62 21.68 29.62
C LYS A 284 27.72 21.36 28.13
N ASP A 285 26.62 21.45 27.38
CA ASP A 285 26.61 21.28 25.93
C ASP A 285 26.46 22.65 25.26
N ALA A 286 27.46 23.08 24.50
CA ALA A 286 27.36 24.27 23.67
C ALA A 286 26.39 23.98 22.52
N VAL A 287 25.15 24.46 22.64
CA VAL A 287 24.13 24.31 21.60
C VAL A 287 24.17 25.53 20.67
N GLY A 288 24.80 25.37 19.50
CA GLY A 288 24.91 26.43 18.47
C GLY A 288 23.73 26.45 17.49
N LEU A 289 23.47 27.61 16.84
CA LEU A 289 22.78 27.61 15.54
C LEU A 289 23.79 27.25 14.48
N VAL A 290 23.50 26.21 13.70
CA VAL A 290 24.22 25.91 12.48
C VAL A 290 23.46 26.53 11.31
N ASP A 291 24.18 27.27 10.47
CA ASP A 291 23.67 27.78 9.20
C ASP A 291 23.46 26.60 8.25
N ALA A 292 22.21 26.29 7.92
CA ALA A 292 21.88 25.20 7.02
C ALA A 292 22.10 25.59 5.54
N GLY A 293 22.24 26.88 5.26
CA GLY A 293 22.46 27.44 3.94
C GLY A 293 21.30 28.31 3.44
N THR A 294 21.55 28.93 2.29
CA THR A 294 20.60 29.78 1.54
C THR A 294 19.83 28.97 0.50
N GLY A 295 18.62 29.43 0.12
CA GLY A 295 17.82 28.80 -0.94
C GLY A 295 17.09 27.53 -0.50
N LEU A 296 16.97 27.33 0.81
CA LEU A 296 16.08 26.35 1.43
C LEU A 296 14.70 26.98 1.58
N ASP A 297 13.66 26.20 1.39
CA ASP A 297 12.26 26.56 1.65
C ASP A 297 11.67 25.57 2.67
N TYR A 298 10.54 25.92 3.27
CA TYR A 298 9.86 25.07 4.23
C TYR A 298 8.35 25.09 4.01
N PHE A 299 7.74 23.90 4.10
CA PHE A 299 6.35 23.69 3.69
C PHE A 299 5.36 24.63 4.40
N ALA A 300 5.64 25.04 5.64
CA ALA A 300 4.71 25.83 6.44
C ALA A 300 4.77 27.34 6.16
N LEU A 301 5.88 27.85 5.60
CA LEU A 301 6.13 29.29 5.46
C LEU A 301 5.07 29.99 4.62
N GLY A 302 4.52 29.29 3.63
CA GLY A 302 3.44 29.79 2.78
C GLY A 302 2.09 29.89 3.50
N TYR A 303 1.93 29.32 4.69
CA TYR A 303 0.64 29.15 5.37
C TYR A 303 0.57 29.76 6.77
N VAL A 304 1.71 30.11 7.37
CA VAL A 304 1.78 30.77 8.68
C VAL A 304 2.24 32.23 8.56
N PRO A 305 1.74 33.14 9.42
CA PRO A 305 2.29 34.48 9.50
C PRO A 305 3.71 34.46 10.12
N PRO A 306 4.56 35.46 9.83
CA PRO A 306 5.87 35.58 10.46
C PRO A 306 5.72 35.80 11.97
N SER A 307 6.58 35.17 12.75
CA SER A 307 6.64 35.32 14.21
C SER A 307 7.02 36.75 14.60
N SER A 308 7.91 37.37 13.82
CA SER A 308 8.31 38.77 14.00
C SER A 308 8.87 39.35 12.70
N LYS A 309 8.93 40.69 12.63
CA LYS A 309 9.64 41.42 11.58
C LYS A 309 10.85 42.12 12.18
N THR A 310 12.04 41.62 11.91
CA THR A 310 13.29 42.07 12.53
C THR A 310 14.47 41.82 11.58
N ASP A 311 15.64 42.38 11.86
CA ASP A 311 16.86 41.98 11.16
C ASP A 311 17.31 40.55 11.54
N LEU A 312 18.28 40.01 10.81
CA LEU A 312 18.80 38.65 11.01
C LEU A 312 19.29 38.42 12.45
N ASN A 313 19.91 39.42 13.06
CA ASN A 313 20.43 39.32 14.42
C ASN A 313 19.30 39.26 15.45
N GLY A 314 18.26 40.07 15.30
CA GLY A 314 17.06 39.99 16.14
C GLY A 314 16.29 38.69 15.94
N CYS A 315 16.28 38.13 14.72
CA CYS A 315 15.66 36.83 14.45
C CYS A 315 16.42 35.69 15.15
N LYS A 316 17.76 35.71 15.10
CA LYS A 316 18.62 34.77 15.84
C LYS A 316 18.49 34.94 17.36
N ALA A 317 18.37 36.17 17.85
CA ALA A 317 18.21 36.47 19.27
C ALA A 317 16.85 36.04 19.82
N SER A 318 15.78 36.13 19.02
CA SER A 318 14.43 35.69 19.40
C SER A 318 14.39 34.21 19.82
N ARG A 319 15.27 33.38 19.26
CA ARG A 319 15.46 31.96 19.63
C ARG A 319 16.05 31.76 21.03
N LEU A 320 16.89 32.68 21.54
CA LEU A 320 17.51 32.52 22.87
C LEU A 320 16.49 32.59 24.02
N SER A 321 15.28 33.11 23.75
CA SER A 321 14.20 33.18 24.73
C SER A 321 13.27 31.95 24.73
N ASN A 322 13.29 31.11 23.68
CA ASN A 322 12.42 29.95 23.54
C ASN A 322 13.24 28.65 23.50
N CYS A 323 13.24 27.90 24.60
CA CYS A 323 13.92 26.61 24.68
C CYS A 323 13.43 25.59 23.64
N HIS A 324 12.15 25.65 23.24
CA HIS A 324 11.54 24.67 22.34
C HIS A 324 11.90 24.88 20.87
N CYS A 325 12.47 26.04 20.50
CA CYS A 325 12.84 26.34 19.12
C CYS A 325 13.91 25.38 18.58
N VAL A 326 13.62 24.73 17.45
CA VAL A 326 14.52 23.79 16.75
C VAL A 326 15.04 24.38 15.44
N ALA A 327 14.23 25.13 14.68
CA ALA A 327 14.68 25.81 13.47
C ALA A 327 14.11 27.22 13.34
N VAL A 328 14.89 28.06 12.66
CA VAL A 328 14.55 29.45 12.33
C VAL A 328 14.73 29.65 10.83
N PHE A 329 13.74 30.28 10.20
CA PHE A 329 13.81 30.71 8.81
C PHE A 329 13.71 32.23 8.74
N TYR A 330 14.62 32.84 8.00
CA TYR A 330 14.67 34.29 7.84
C TYR A 330 14.62 34.66 6.37
N ASP A 331 13.67 35.52 6.01
CA ASP A 331 13.57 36.14 4.70
C ASP A 331 14.31 37.48 4.71
N ASN A 332 15.43 37.55 3.98
CA ASN A 332 16.28 38.74 3.97
C ASN A 332 15.61 39.97 3.32
N ASN A 333 14.69 39.74 2.38
CA ASN A 333 14.03 40.82 1.63
C ASN A 333 12.86 41.40 2.42
N LEU A 334 12.01 40.54 2.97
CA LEU A 334 10.82 40.95 3.72
C LEU A 334 11.09 41.17 5.22
N ARG A 335 12.28 40.80 5.70
CA ARG A 335 12.68 40.82 7.12
C ARG A 335 11.74 39.99 8.01
N ASN A 336 11.14 38.96 7.44
CA ASN A 336 10.24 38.06 8.13
C ASN A 336 11.05 36.98 8.86
N CYS A 337 10.75 36.76 10.14
CA CYS A 337 11.35 35.72 10.96
C CYS A 337 10.29 34.67 11.30
N PHE A 338 10.59 33.40 11.05
CA PHE A 338 9.72 32.27 11.37
C PHE A 338 10.44 31.31 12.30
N ILE A 339 9.76 30.90 13.37
CA ILE A 339 10.32 30.06 14.43
C ILE A 339 9.47 28.79 14.54
N PHE A 340 10.13 27.62 14.55
CA PHE A 340 9.46 26.32 14.66
C PHE A 340 10.08 25.46 15.75
N ASP A 341 9.22 24.84 16.56
CA ASP A 341 9.61 23.93 17.64
C ASP A 341 9.78 22.49 17.17
N ASP A 342 9.09 22.11 16.10
CA ASP A 342 9.19 20.82 15.43
C ASP A 342 9.45 21.05 13.93
N VAL A 343 10.26 20.20 13.31
CA VAL A 343 10.77 20.41 11.96
C VAL A 343 10.69 19.13 11.14
N GLY A 344 10.01 19.21 9.99
CA GLY A 344 9.99 18.16 8.97
C GLY A 344 11.13 18.29 7.96
N SER A 345 10.89 17.77 6.76
CA SER A 345 11.79 17.96 5.63
C SER A 345 11.77 19.40 5.10
N PHE A 346 12.93 19.85 4.61
CA PHE A 346 13.06 21.10 3.88
C PHE A 346 12.77 20.89 2.40
N ARG A 347 12.52 21.98 1.68
CA ARG A 347 12.29 21.98 0.24
C ARG A 347 13.41 22.76 -0.44
N SER A 348 13.85 22.29 -1.60
CA SER A 348 14.72 23.11 -2.45
C SER A 348 13.87 24.25 -3.02
N SER A 349 14.29 25.50 -2.80
CA SER A 349 13.60 26.62 -3.43
C SER A 349 13.79 26.55 -4.94
N LYS A 350 12.69 26.68 -5.70
CA LYS A 350 12.71 26.72 -7.18
C LYS A 350 13.16 28.09 -7.70
N ASN A 351 12.94 29.14 -6.92
CA ASN A 351 13.41 30.49 -7.18
C ASN A 351 14.62 30.79 -6.30
N LYS A 352 15.52 31.68 -6.72
CA LYS A 352 16.57 32.23 -5.84
C LYS A 352 15.90 33.03 -4.73
N SER A 353 15.43 32.37 -3.68
CA SER A 353 14.92 33.00 -2.48
C SER A 353 16.13 33.32 -1.59
N ASP A 354 16.18 34.55 -1.07
CA ASP A 354 17.15 34.94 -0.04
C ASP A 354 16.71 34.43 1.35
N LEU A 355 16.03 33.28 1.38
CA LEU A 355 15.66 32.62 2.62
C LEU A 355 16.87 31.88 3.17
N VAL A 356 17.17 32.14 4.44
CA VAL A 356 18.24 31.47 5.17
C VAL A 356 17.62 30.66 6.30
N ALA A 357 18.03 29.39 6.40
CA ALA A 357 17.57 28.49 7.45
C ALA A 357 18.69 28.24 8.46
N PHE A 358 18.35 28.26 9.74
CA PHE A 358 19.25 27.93 10.82
C PHE A 358 18.64 26.84 11.70
N VAL A 359 19.44 25.85 12.07
CA VAL A 359 18.98 24.69 12.85
C VAL A 359 19.78 24.60 14.15
N LYS A 360 19.09 24.25 15.23
CA LYS A 360 19.69 23.98 16.54
C LYS A 360 20.39 22.61 16.52
N MET A 361 21.69 22.57 16.77
CA MET A 361 22.47 21.33 16.84
C MET A 361 23.46 21.35 18.01
N SER A 362 23.90 20.15 18.44
CA SER A 362 24.94 20.00 19.46
C SER A 362 26.29 20.25 18.80
N GLU A 363 27.13 21.13 19.35
CA GLU A 363 28.49 21.26 18.85
C GLU A 363 29.28 19.98 19.15
N ILE A 364 29.47 19.14 18.14
CA ILE A 364 30.56 18.17 18.14
C ILE A 364 31.82 18.98 17.79
N GLY A 365 32.68 19.16 18.79
CA GLY A 365 33.87 20.02 18.78
C GLY A 365 34.47 20.31 17.41
N GLY A 366 34.38 21.58 16.99
CA GLY A 366 34.98 22.07 15.77
C GLY A 366 36.51 22.05 15.84
N GLY A 367 37.13 21.29 14.93
CA GLY A 367 38.53 21.49 14.56
C GLY A 367 38.70 22.84 13.85
N ASP A 368 39.57 23.66 14.42
CA ASP A 368 39.94 25.01 14.01
C ASP A 368 40.32 25.08 12.51
N ARG A 369 39.57 25.89 11.73
CA ARG A 369 39.91 26.20 10.34
C ARG A 369 40.97 27.30 10.30
N ARG A 370 42.24 26.92 10.46
CA ARG A 370 43.38 27.77 10.06
C ARG A 370 43.79 27.45 8.63
N GLY A 371 43.65 28.45 7.76
CA GLY A 371 44.04 28.37 6.36
C GLY A 371 45.48 27.88 6.19
N LYS A 372 45.67 26.89 5.32
CA LYS A 372 46.99 26.48 4.84
C LYS A 372 47.05 26.58 3.33
N ARG A 373 48.00 27.41 2.88
CA ARG A 373 48.50 27.52 1.52
C ARG A 373 48.90 26.14 1.00
N GLY A 374 48.53 25.84 -0.24
CA GLY A 374 48.73 24.54 -0.87
C GLY A 374 50.20 24.22 -1.16
N PHE A 375 50.54 22.94 -0.94
CA PHE A 375 51.72 22.23 -1.47
C PHE A 375 51.22 20.87 -1.99
N PRO A 376 51.75 20.29 -3.08
CA PRO A 376 50.94 19.45 -3.96
C PRO A 376 50.88 17.98 -3.53
N TYR A 377 49.75 17.58 -2.94
CA TYR A 377 49.39 16.18 -2.67
C TYR A 377 49.01 15.38 -3.93
N VAL A 378 48.88 16.05 -5.08
CA VAL A 378 48.42 15.44 -6.35
C VAL A 378 49.41 14.41 -6.88
N VAL A 379 50.72 14.58 -6.65
CA VAL A 379 51.75 13.66 -7.17
C VAL A 379 51.75 12.32 -6.41
N ILE A 380 51.41 12.33 -5.12
CA ILE A 380 51.47 11.13 -4.25
C ILE A 380 50.30 10.18 -4.52
N ILE A 381 49.16 10.67 -5.00
CA ILE A 381 47.96 9.86 -5.26
C ILE A 381 47.91 9.33 -6.70
N VAL A 382 48.39 10.14 -7.66
CA VAL A 382 48.29 9.80 -9.09
C VAL A 382 49.23 8.65 -9.48
N ILE A 383 50.44 8.61 -8.92
CA ILE A 383 51.43 7.57 -9.23
C ILE A 383 50.95 6.16 -8.82
N PRO A 384 50.49 5.90 -7.57
CA PRO A 384 49.99 4.58 -7.20
C PRO A 384 48.70 4.20 -7.93
N ALA A 385 47.83 5.17 -8.25
CA ALA A 385 46.61 4.92 -9.02
C ALA A 385 46.94 4.46 -10.46
N LEU A 386 47.93 5.07 -11.11
CA LEU A 386 48.36 4.68 -12.45
C LEU A 386 49.03 3.30 -12.45
N ILE A 387 49.82 2.97 -11.42
CA ILE A 387 50.42 1.64 -11.26
C ILE A 387 49.33 0.57 -11.08
N PHE A 388 48.27 0.87 -10.31
CA PHE A 388 47.15 -0.04 -10.12
C PHE A 388 46.36 -0.27 -11.42
N ILE A 389 46.10 0.79 -12.18
CA ILE A 389 45.41 0.70 -13.48
C ILE A 389 46.25 -0.10 -14.50
N PHE A 390 47.57 0.13 -14.55
CA PHE A 390 48.46 -0.67 -15.40
C PHE A 390 48.54 -2.13 -14.95
N GLY A 391 48.49 -2.40 -13.65
CA GLY A 391 48.40 -3.75 -13.09
C GLY A 391 47.12 -4.48 -13.54
N LEU A 392 45.97 -3.81 -13.47
CA LEU A 392 44.69 -4.35 -13.93
C LEU A 392 44.68 -4.59 -15.44
N LEU A 393 45.25 -3.67 -16.24
CA LEU A 393 45.39 -3.85 -17.69
C LEU A 393 46.30 -5.04 -18.01
N PHE A 394 47.42 -5.20 -17.31
CA PHE A 394 48.33 -6.33 -17.51
C PHE A 394 47.68 -7.68 -17.13
N VAL A 395 46.91 -7.72 -16.03
CA VAL A 395 46.13 -8.90 -15.63
C VAL A 395 45.05 -9.21 -16.65
N SER A 396 44.30 -8.21 -17.12
CA SER A 396 43.28 -8.40 -18.16
C SER A 396 43.85 -8.92 -19.49
N LEU A 397 45.04 -8.45 -19.89
CA LEU A 397 45.73 -8.94 -21.09
C LEU A 397 46.27 -10.36 -20.91
N ARG A 398 46.71 -10.73 -19.70
CA ARG A 398 47.07 -12.12 -19.36
C ARG A 398 45.86 -13.04 -19.31
N CYS A 399 44.75 -12.61 -18.73
CA CYS A 399 43.49 -13.35 -18.73
C CYS A 399 42.93 -13.51 -20.14
N TYR A 400 43.03 -12.47 -20.98
CA TYR A 400 42.60 -12.51 -22.38
C TYR A 400 43.49 -13.45 -23.23
N LYS A 401 44.81 -13.46 -23.00
CA LYS A 401 45.72 -14.42 -23.65
C LYS A 401 45.52 -15.85 -23.15
N ARG A 402 45.20 -16.07 -21.86
CA ARG A 402 44.82 -17.39 -21.31
C ARG A 402 43.46 -17.88 -21.84
N LYS A 403 42.50 -16.97 -22.06
CA LYS A 403 41.17 -17.30 -22.62
C LYS A 403 41.20 -17.74 -24.08
N LYS A 404 42.28 -17.47 -24.83
CA LYS A 404 42.43 -17.95 -26.21
C LYS A 404 42.92 -19.40 -26.31
N THR A 405 43.27 -20.06 -25.20
CA THR A 405 43.89 -21.40 -25.22
C THR A 405 43.10 -22.50 -24.51
N MET A 406 41.90 -22.24 -23.96
CA MET A 406 41.04 -23.31 -23.44
C MET A 406 39.58 -23.03 -23.74
N LEU A 407 39.15 -23.62 -24.85
CA LEU A 407 37.76 -23.90 -25.17
C LEU A 407 37.49 -25.30 -24.61
N GLU A 408 36.92 -25.39 -23.40
CA GLU A 408 36.02 -26.46 -22.92
C GLU A 408 35.77 -26.27 -21.41
N SER A 409 34.48 -26.35 -21.06
CA SER A 409 33.90 -26.18 -19.72
C SER A 409 34.25 -27.37 -18.82
N PRO A 410 34.30 -27.18 -17.48
CA PRO A 410 33.16 -27.66 -16.68
C PRO A 410 32.63 -26.61 -15.69
N GLY A 411 31.33 -26.73 -15.43
CA GLY A 411 30.47 -25.75 -14.76
C GLY A 411 30.83 -25.43 -13.31
N GLU A 412 30.69 -24.15 -12.98
CA GLU A 412 30.47 -23.70 -11.61
C GLU A 412 29.11 -24.26 -11.15
N THR A 413 29.13 -25.08 -10.10
CA THR A 413 27.93 -25.59 -9.43
C THR A 413 27.11 -24.41 -8.92
N SER A 414 25.86 -24.31 -9.39
CA SER A 414 25.01 -23.17 -9.08
C SER A 414 24.25 -23.39 -7.78
N GLU A 415 23.95 -22.31 -7.05
CA GLU A 415 23.07 -22.30 -5.85
C GLU A 415 21.72 -23.03 -6.05
N GLU A 416 21.32 -23.25 -7.31
CA GLU A 416 20.12 -23.96 -7.71
C GLU A 416 20.23 -25.48 -7.53
N ASP A 417 21.41 -26.06 -7.72
CA ASP A 417 21.64 -27.49 -7.51
C ASP A 417 21.54 -27.84 -6.02
N THR A 418 22.10 -26.97 -5.16
CA THR A 418 22.00 -27.08 -3.70
C THR A 418 20.56 -26.94 -3.20
N PHE A 419 19.75 -26.05 -3.79
CA PHE A 419 18.32 -25.94 -3.47
C PHE A 419 17.56 -27.22 -3.82
N LEU A 420 17.76 -27.76 -5.03
CA LEU A 420 17.05 -28.95 -5.48
C LEU A 420 17.50 -30.22 -4.75
N GLU A 421 18.73 -30.29 -4.23
CA GLU A 421 19.20 -31.41 -3.40
C GLU A 421 18.64 -31.39 -1.97
N SER A 422 18.24 -30.22 -1.47
CA SER A 422 17.72 -30.04 -0.10
C SER A 422 16.24 -30.44 0.10
N LEU A 423 15.49 -30.69 -0.99
CA LEU A 423 14.07 -31.02 -0.94
C LEU A 423 13.86 -32.54 -0.76
N ALA A 424 13.28 -32.95 0.37
CA ALA A 424 12.92 -34.35 0.62
C ALA A 424 11.68 -34.78 -0.21
N GLY A 425 11.73 -35.95 -0.86
CA GLY A 425 10.59 -36.54 -1.59
C GLY A 425 10.40 -36.09 -3.04
N MET A 426 11.49 -35.71 -3.73
CA MET A 426 11.42 -35.06 -5.06
C MET A 426 10.59 -35.79 -6.14
N PRO A 427 9.80 -35.04 -6.93
CA PRO A 427 9.27 -35.48 -8.21
C PRO A 427 10.38 -35.86 -9.21
N THR A 428 10.05 -36.68 -10.22
CA THR A 428 11.03 -37.19 -11.20
C THR A 428 11.74 -36.05 -11.95
N ARG A 429 13.08 -36.07 -11.99
CA ARG A 429 13.87 -35.18 -12.85
C ARG A 429 13.92 -35.73 -14.27
N PHE A 430 13.35 -34.98 -15.22
CA PHE A 430 13.38 -35.29 -16.65
C PHE A 430 14.46 -34.46 -17.35
N THR A 431 15.11 -35.04 -18.37
CA THR A 431 15.94 -34.24 -19.27
C THR A 431 15.06 -33.44 -20.23
N TYR A 432 15.58 -32.36 -20.81
CA TYR A 432 14.82 -31.59 -21.79
C TYR A 432 14.49 -32.46 -23.02
N ASN A 433 15.40 -33.36 -23.39
CA ASN A 433 15.20 -34.30 -24.48
C ASN A 433 14.06 -35.30 -24.20
N ASP A 434 13.94 -35.81 -22.97
CA ASP A 434 12.82 -36.69 -22.59
C ASP A 434 11.48 -36.00 -22.81
N LEU A 435 11.39 -34.73 -22.41
CA LEU A 435 10.16 -33.94 -22.57
C LEU A 435 9.90 -33.58 -24.04
N GLN A 436 10.94 -33.37 -24.85
CA GLN A 436 10.78 -33.21 -26.30
C GLN A 436 10.22 -34.47 -26.95
N ILE A 437 10.73 -35.65 -26.58
CA ILE A 437 10.21 -36.92 -27.09
C ILE A 437 8.76 -37.11 -26.64
N ALA A 438 8.48 -36.97 -25.34
CA ALA A 438 7.16 -37.19 -24.76
C ALA A 438 6.08 -36.26 -25.35
N THR A 439 6.44 -35.04 -25.73
CA THR A 439 5.50 -34.04 -26.28
C THR A 439 5.49 -33.98 -27.82
N ASN A 440 6.22 -34.89 -28.49
CA ASN A 440 6.46 -34.83 -29.93
C ASN A 440 6.89 -33.41 -30.36
N ASN A 441 7.99 -32.96 -29.76
CA ASN A 441 8.60 -31.64 -29.89
C ASN A 441 7.63 -30.48 -29.59
N PHE A 442 6.86 -30.61 -28.51
CA PHE A 442 5.87 -29.63 -28.05
C PHE A 442 4.80 -29.28 -29.10
N SER A 443 4.33 -30.29 -29.86
CA SER A 443 3.42 -30.07 -31.00
C SER A 443 1.98 -29.75 -30.60
N MET A 444 1.43 -30.42 -29.58
CA MET A 444 0.04 -30.25 -29.15
C MET A 444 -0.04 -29.32 -27.93
N LYS A 445 -0.40 -28.05 -28.16
CA LYS A 445 -0.61 -27.06 -27.11
C LYS A 445 -2.01 -27.21 -26.49
N LEU A 446 -2.06 -27.30 -25.16
CA LEU A 446 -3.28 -27.36 -24.35
C LEU A 446 -3.76 -25.96 -23.91
N GLY A 447 -2.82 -25.04 -23.69
CA GLY A 447 -3.11 -23.68 -23.27
C GLY A 447 -1.86 -22.79 -23.23
N GLN A 448 -2.08 -21.48 -23.16
CA GLN A 448 -1.00 -20.49 -23.04
C GLN A 448 -1.46 -19.33 -22.16
N GLY A 449 -0.61 -18.90 -21.22
CA GLY A 449 -0.89 -17.81 -20.30
C GLY A 449 0.35 -17.01 -19.92
N GLY A 450 0.22 -16.10 -18.96
CA GLY A 450 1.32 -15.24 -18.49
C GLY A 450 2.49 -15.99 -17.85
N PHE A 451 2.29 -17.26 -17.52
CA PHE A 451 3.27 -18.15 -16.90
C PHE A 451 3.93 -19.13 -17.90
N GLY A 452 3.56 -19.08 -19.19
CA GLY A 452 4.13 -19.92 -20.24
C GLY A 452 3.11 -20.76 -21.01
N SER A 453 3.60 -21.79 -21.69
CA SER A 453 2.82 -22.64 -22.59
C SER A 453 2.70 -24.06 -22.04
N VAL A 454 1.51 -24.66 -22.09
CA VAL A 454 1.24 -26.04 -21.64
C VAL A 454 1.01 -26.94 -22.84
N TYR A 455 1.66 -28.09 -22.85
CA TYR A 455 1.62 -29.06 -23.95
C TYR A 455 1.18 -30.44 -23.47
N ARG A 456 0.50 -31.20 -24.33
CA ARG A 456 0.19 -32.59 -24.07
C ARG A 456 1.43 -33.44 -24.30
N GLY A 457 1.71 -34.34 -23.37
CA GLY A 457 2.77 -35.34 -23.49
C GLY A 457 2.26 -36.73 -23.18
N THR A 458 2.99 -37.74 -23.65
CA THR A 458 2.76 -39.16 -23.30
C THR A 458 4.12 -39.80 -23.02
N LEU A 459 4.27 -40.41 -21.84
CA LEU A 459 5.46 -41.19 -21.50
C LEU A 459 5.49 -42.51 -22.28
N PRO A 460 6.66 -43.18 -22.37
CA PRO A 460 6.77 -44.47 -23.06
C PRO A 460 5.85 -45.57 -22.52
N ASP A 461 5.45 -45.49 -21.25
CA ASP A 461 4.52 -46.40 -20.60
C ASP A 461 3.03 -46.10 -20.90
N GLY A 462 2.75 -45.08 -21.71
CA GLY A 462 1.39 -44.64 -22.06
C GLY A 462 0.79 -43.61 -21.11
N THR A 463 1.50 -43.22 -20.03
CA THR A 463 1.01 -42.22 -19.09
C THR A 463 0.88 -40.85 -19.75
N GLN A 464 -0.32 -40.27 -19.72
CA GLN A 464 -0.57 -38.93 -20.26
C GLN A 464 -0.13 -37.84 -19.27
N LEU A 465 0.48 -36.77 -19.81
CA LEU A 465 1.06 -35.67 -19.05
C LEU A 465 0.64 -34.32 -19.60
N ALA A 466 0.65 -33.31 -18.72
CA ALA A 466 0.62 -31.90 -19.08
C ALA A 466 2.00 -31.27 -18.79
N VAL A 467 2.69 -30.82 -19.83
CA VAL A 467 4.05 -30.28 -19.76
C VAL A 467 4.01 -28.76 -19.89
N LYS A 468 4.19 -28.04 -18.78
CA LYS A 468 4.20 -26.57 -18.69
C LYS A 468 5.62 -26.05 -18.88
N LYS A 469 5.88 -25.41 -20.01
CA LYS A 469 7.13 -24.74 -20.33
C LYS A 469 7.04 -23.27 -19.88
N LEU A 470 7.86 -22.89 -18.90
CA LEU A 470 7.86 -21.52 -18.38
C LEU A 470 8.62 -20.59 -19.34
N GLU A 471 8.03 -19.44 -19.66
CA GLU A 471 8.59 -18.45 -20.60
C GLU A 471 8.80 -17.11 -19.87
N GLY A 472 10.03 -16.57 -19.85
CA GLY A 472 10.34 -15.22 -19.31
C GLY A 472 11.62 -15.12 -18.49
N ILE A 473 12.50 -14.19 -18.86
CA ILE A 473 13.81 -13.95 -18.19
C ILE A 473 13.57 -13.40 -16.78
N GLY A 474 13.97 -14.16 -15.74
CA GLY A 474 14.00 -13.75 -14.33
C GLY A 474 12.72 -13.96 -13.50
N GLN A 475 11.53 -13.99 -14.14
CA GLN A 475 10.26 -14.26 -13.46
C GLN A 475 9.99 -15.78 -13.34
N GLY A 476 10.22 -16.53 -14.42
CA GLY A 476 9.94 -17.97 -14.47
C GLY A 476 10.76 -18.80 -13.48
N THR A 477 11.98 -18.36 -13.12
CA THR A 477 12.81 -19.06 -12.11
C THR A 477 12.21 -18.99 -10.71
N LYS A 478 11.56 -17.88 -10.34
CA LYS A 478 10.92 -17.74 -9.01
C LYS A 478 9.67 -18.60 -8.91
N GLU A 479 8.84 -18.58 -9.96
CA GLU A 479 7.64 -19.40 -10.06
C GLU A 479 8.01 -20.88 -10.08
N PHE A 480 9.02 -21.26 -10.86
CA PHE A 480 9.56 -22.63 -10.86
C PHE A 480 9.95 -23.12 -9.47
N ARG A 481 10.74 -22.33 -8.72
CA ARG A 481 11.17 -22.68 -7.36
C ARG A 481 9.99 -22.78 -6.39
N ALA A 482 9.00 -21.90 -6.51
CA ALA A 482 7.80 -21.93 -5.69
C ALA A 482 6.97 -23.20 -5.98
N GLU A 483 6.74 -23.54 -7.24
CA GLU A 483 6.00 -24.74 -7.62
C GLU A 483 6.73 -26.01 -7.17
N VAL A 484 8.02 -26.17 -7.53
CA VAL A 484 8.80 -27.36 -7.13
C VAL A 484 8.90 -27.48 -5.61
N GLY A 485 9.07 -26.37 -4.89
CA GLY A 485 9.20 -26.37 -3.44
C GLY A 485 7.89 -26.58 -2.65
N ILE A 486 6.73 -26.23 -3.21
CA ILE A 486 5.42 -26.34 -2.54
C ILE A 486 4.65 -27.57 -3.03
N ILE A 487 4.39 -27.68 -4.34
CA ILE A 487 3.58 -28.78 -4.88
C ILE A 487 4.39 -30.08 -4.99
N GLY A 488 5.72 -30.00 -4.99
CA GLY A 488 6.60 -31.17 -5.14
C GLY A 488 6.54 -32.16 -3.97
N SER A 489 6.24 -31.70 -2.76
CA SER A 489 6.17 -32.54 -1.56
C SER A 489 4.76 -32.81 -1.06
N ILE A 490 3.74 -32.12 -1.58
CA ILE A 490 2.35 -32.28 -1.15
C ILE A 490 1.57 -33.19 -2.09
N HIS A 491 0.75 -34.06 -1.51
CA HIS A 491 -0.05 -35.04 -2.24
C HIS A 491 -1.45 -35.07 -1.66
N HIS A 492 -2.44 -34.61 -2.43
CA HIS A 492 -3.83 -34.61 -2.00
C HIS A 492 -4.75 -34.85 -3.19
N LEU A 493 -5.89 -35.52 -2.95
CA LEU A 493 -6.82 -35.93 -4.01
C LEU A 493 -7.34 -34.74 -4.85
N HIS A 494 -7.52 -33.58 -4.21
CA HIS A 494 -8.05 -32.36 -4.83
C HIS A 494 -6.98 -31.30 -5.16
N LEU A 495 -5.70 -31.70 -5.26
CA LEU A 495 -4.61 -30.84 -5.72
C LEU A 495 -3.95 -31.47 -6.94
N ILE A 496 -3.52 -30.66 -7.91
CA ILE A 496 -2.84 -31.17 -9.10
C ILE A 496 -1.51 -31.80 -8.72
N ARG A 497 -1.23 -33.01 -9.21
CA ARG A 497 0.03 -33.69 -8.91
C ARG A 497 1.15 -33.25 -9.85
N LEU A 498 2.22 -32.69 -9.27
CA LEU A 498 3.49 -32.52 -9.97
C LEU A 498 4.19 -33.89 -10.08
N LYS A 499 4.28 -34.43 -11.30
CA LYS A 499 4.93 -35.72 -11.60
C LYS A 499 6.43 -35.58 -11.75
N GLY A 500 6.91 -34.42 -12.17
CA GLY A 500 8.32 -34.16 -12.36
C GLY A 500 8.64 -32.75 -12.86
N PHE A 501 9.91 -32.51 -13.12
CA PHE A 501 10.40 -31.24 -13.63
C PHE A 501 11.68 -31.41 -14.46
N CYS A 502 12.02 -30.40 -15.26
CA CYS A 502 13.30 -30.26 -15.95
C CYS A 502 13.92 -28.90 -15.61
N ALA A 503 15.19 -28.92 -15.22
CA ALA A 503 15.99 -27.74 -14.88
C ALA A 503 17.37 -27.79 -15.58
N GLU A 504 17.37 -27.87 -16.92
CA GLU A 504 18.60 -27.93 -17.72
C GLU A 504 18.94 -26.58 -18.33
N GLY A 505 20.11 -26.01 -18.01
CA GLY A 505 20.54 -24.71 -18.53
C GLY A 505 19.51 -23.62 -18.24
N SER A 506 18.96 -23.00 -19.29
CA SER A 506 17.88 -22.01 -19.18
C SER A 506 16.46 -22.60 -19.24
N TYR A 507 16.33 -23.91 -19.47
CA TYR A 507 15.03 -24.57 -19.56
C TYR A 507 14.47 -24.82 -18.15
N ARG A 508 13.26 -24.33 -17.90
CA ARG A 508 12.47 -24.59 -16.69
C ARG A 508 11.12 -25.13 -17.13
N VAL A 509 10.89 -26.42 -16.90
CA VAL A 509 9.69 -27.14 -17.35
C VAL A 509 9.10 -27.94 -16.19
N LEU A 510 7.79 -27.86 -16.03
CA LEU A 510 7.03 -28.56 -14.98
C LEU A 510 6.13 -29.61 -15.63
N VAL A 511 6.04 -30.80 -15.04
CA VAL A 511 5.31 -31.94 -15.59
C VAL A 511 4.22 -32.35 -14.61
N TYR A 512 2.96 -32.21 -15.01
CA TYR A 512 1.79 -32.57 -14.21
C TYR A 512 1.07 -33.78 -14.79
N GLU A 513 0.20 -34.37 -14.00
CA GLU A 513 -0.83 -35.27 -14.52
C GLU A 513 -1.73 -34.54 -15.54
N TYR A 514 -2.19 -35.28 -16.55
CA TYR A 514 -3.12 -34.75 -17.54
C TYR A 514 -4.56 -34.75 -17.00
N MET A 515 -5.30 -33.69 -17.29
CA MET A 515 -6.68 -33.47 -16.84
C MET A 515 -7.59 -33.39 -18.07
N ALA A 516 -8.29 -34.47 -18.43
CA ALA A 516 -8.94 -34.57 -19.75
C ALA A 516 -10.09 -33.58 -19.98
N ASN A 517 -10.78 -33.17 -18.91
CA ASN A 517 -11.86 -32.20 -19.01
C ASN A 517 -11.39 -30.75 -18.92
N GLY A 518 -10.08 -30.51 -18.77
CA GLY A 518 -9.50 -29.17 -18.77
C GLY A 518 -9.91 -28.34 -17.55
N SER A 519 -9.92 -27.02 -17.69
CA SER A 519 -10.24 -26.07 -16.62
C SER A 519 -11.74 -25.80 -16.49
N LEU A 520 -12.17 -25.45 -15.29
CA LEU A 520 -13.58 -25.24 -14.95
C LEU A 520 -14.21 -24.06 -15.70
N ASP A 521 -13.43 -23.03 -16.04
CA ASP A 521 -13.90 -21.87 -16.84
C ASP A 521 -14.50 -22.30 -18.19
N LYS A 522 -13.98 -23.36 -18.83
CA LYS A 522 -14.52 -23.93 -20.07
C LYS A 522 -15.97 -24.37 -19.90
N TRP A 523 -16.30 -24.92 -18.74
CA TRP A 523 -17.62 -25.48 -18.44
C TRP A 523 -18.61 -24.45 -17.90
N ILE A 524 -18.11 -23.36 -17.30
CA ILE A 524 -18.93 -22.26 -16.78
C ILE A 524 -19.22 -21.22 -17.89
N PHE A 525 -18.22 -20.85 -18.69
CA PHE A 525 -18.29 -19.74 -19.64
C PHE A 525 -18.29 -20.19 -21.12
N GLY A 526 -18.34 -21.50 -21.36
CA GLY A 526 -18.33 -22.07 -22.70
C GLY A 526 -19.49 -21.57 -23.59
N ARG A 527 -19.17 -21.21 -24.84
CA ARG A 527 -20.17 -20.87 -25.87
C ARG A 527 -20.44 -22.09 -26.76
N ASN A 528 -21.72 -22.40 -26.93
CA ASN A 528 -22.32 -23.29 -27.94
C ASN A 528 -21.87 -24.76 -27.92
N GLY A 529 -22.70 -25.64 -27.34
CA GLY A 529 -22.78 -27.07 -27.71
C GLY A 529 -22.18 -28.08 -26.73
N GLU A 530 -21.46 -27.65 -25.69
CA GLU A 530 -20.96 -28.55 -24.65
C GLU A 530 -22.06 -28.82 -23.58
N PRO A 531 -22.15 -30.04 -23.02
CA PRO A 531 -23.13 -30.36 -21.98
C PRO A 531 -22.91 -29.50 -20.73
N LEU A 532 -23.96 -28.84 -20.26
CA LEU A 532 -23.92 -28.12 -18.99
C LEU A 532 -23.70 -29.10 -17.84
N LEU A 533 -22.84 -28.75 -16.88
CA LEU A 533 -22.62 -29.55 -15.68
C LEU A 533 -23.93 -29.65 -14.88
N ASP A 534 -24.33 -30.88 -14.56
CA ASP A 534 -25.45 -31.10 -13.67
C ASP A 534 -25.15 -30.57 -12.25
N ARG A 535 -26.21 -30.34 -11.48
CA ARG A 535 -26.10 -29.72 -10.16
C ARG A 535 -25.26 -30.57 -9.19
N GLY A 536 -25.34 -31.90 -9.28
CA GLY A 536 -24.56 -32.80 -8.43
C GLY A 536 -23.07 -32.66 -8.71
N THR A 537 -22.69 -32.65 -9.99
CA THR A 537 -21.30 -32.46 -10.42
C THR A 537 -20.75 -31.10 -9.98
N ARG A 538 -21.53 -30.02 -10.08
CA ARG A 538 -21.12 -28.69 -9.58
C ARG A 538 -20.84 -28.67 -8.08
N ILE A 539 -21.73 -29.26 -7.28
CA ILE A 539 -21.53 -29.36 -5.82
C ILE A 539 -20.27 -30.17 -5.51
N ASN A 540 -20.06 -31.29 -6.21
CA ASN A 540 -18.87 -32.12 -6.03
C ASN A 540 -17.58 -31.37 -6.37
N ILE A 541 -17.59 -30.54 -7.43
CA ILE A 541 -16.47 -29.68 -7.81
C ILE A 541 -16.19 -28.66 -6.70
N ALA A 542 -17.21 -27.94 -6.23
CA ALA A 542 -17.06 -26.94 -5.17
C ALA A 542 -16.54 -27.54 -3.86
N VAL A 543 -17.09 -28.69 -3.46
CA VAL A 543 -16.63 -29.45 -2.28
C VAL A 543 -15.20 -29.94 -2.48
N GLY A 544 -14.86 -30.43 -3.67
CA GLY A 544 -13.50 -30.86 -3.99
C GLY A 544 -12.48 -29.72 -3.89
N THR A 545 -12.78 -28.57 -4.51
CA THR A 545 -11.96 -27.36 -4.39
C THR A 545 -11.80 -26.94 -2.93
N ALA A 546 -12.89 -26.93 -2.13
CA ALA A 546 -12.83 -26.59 -0.72
C ALA A 546 -11.94 -27.55 0.07
N LYS A 547 -12.04 -28.87 -0.16
CA LYS A 547 -11.17 -29.87 0.46
C LYS A 547 -9.70 -29.68 0.10
N GLY A 548 -9.40 -29.37 -1.16
CA GLY A 548 -8.05 -29.06 -1.61
C GLY A 548 -7.46 -27.84 -0.89
N LEU A 549 -8.25 -26.79 -0.72
CA LEU A 549 -7.81 -25.58 0.00
C LEU A 549 -7.70 -25.79 1.52
N ALA A 550 -8.61 -26.54 2.12
CA ALA A 550 -8.55 -26.88 3.54
C ALA A 550 -7.26 -27.64 3.85
N TYR A 551 -6.92 -28.64 3.03
CA TYR A 551 -5.67 -29.39 3.16
C TYR A 551 -4.42 -28.48 3.14
N LEU A 552 -4.38 -27.49 2.24
CA LEU A 552 -3.28 -26.52 2.17
C LEU A 552 -3.18 -25.63 3.43
N HIS A 553 -4.29 -25.34 4.07
CA HIS A 553 -4.34 -24.35 5.17
C HIS A 553 -4.19 -24.98 6.54
N GLU A 554 -4.66 -26.21 6.72
CA GLU A 554 -4.83 -26.84 8.04
C GLU A 554 -3.96 -28.10 8.19
N ASP A 555 -3.89 -28.92 7.15
CA ASP A 555 -3.30 -30.27 7.22
C ASP A 555 -1.83 -30.33 6.79
N CYS A 556 -1.32 -29.31 6.08
CA CYS A 556 0.09 -29.21 5.76
C CYS A 556 0.93 -28.75 6.97
N ASP A 557 2.19 -29.21 7.07
CA ASP A 557 3.11 -28.86 8.15
C ASP A 557 3.27 -27.33 8.29
N ALA A 558 3.47 -26.67 7.14
CA ALA A 558 3.40 -25.23 6.99
C ALA A 558 2.09 -24.84 6.29
N LYS A 559 1.52 -23.71 6.69
CA LYS A 559 0.29 -23.18 6.10
C LYS A 559 0.59 -22.61 4.72
N ILE A 560 -0.05 -23.13 3.67
CA ILE A 560 0.21 -22.75 2.28
C ILE A 560 -0.93 -21.87 1.76
N VAL A 561 -0.62 -20.66 1.32
CA VAL A 561 -1.59 -19.75 0.69
C VAL A 561 -1.38 -19.73 -0.82
N HIS A 562 -2.35 -20.24 -1.58
CA HIS A 562 -2.28 -20.35 -3.04
C HIS A 562 -2.19 -19.01 -3.80
N CYS A 563 -2.90 -17.97 -3.33
CA CYS A 563 -2.88 -16.60 -3.87
C CYS A 563 -3.48 -16.37 -5.28
N ASP A 564 -3.94 -17.40 -6.00
CA ASP A 564 -4.50 -17.29 -7.36
C ASP A 564 -5.64 -18.31 -7.61
N ILE A 565 -6.64 -18.35 -6.73
CA ILE A 565 -7.81 -19.23 -6.92
C ILE A 565 -8.81 -18.57 -7.86
N LYS A 566 -9.08 -19.22 -9.00
CA LYS A 566 -9.99 -18.81 -10.07
C LYS A 566 -10.44 -20.02 -10.91
N PRO A 567 -11.56 -19.98 -11.65
CA PRO A 567 -12.05 -21.12 -12.44
C PRO A 567 -11.02 -21.71 -13.42
N GLU A 568 -10.13 -20.89 -13.98
CA GLU A 568 -9.06 -21.32 -14.88
C GLU A 568 -8.02 -22.22 -14.18
N ASN A 569 -7.88 -22.07 -12.86
CA ASN A 569 -6.92 -22.82 -12.03
C ASN A 569 -7.56 -24.02 -11.32
N ILE A 570 -8.85 -24.30 -11.56
CA ILE A 570 -9.53 -25.52 -11.11
C ILE A 570 -9.63 -26.48 -12.29
N LEU A 571 -8.84 -27.56 -12.28
CA LEU A 571 -8.80 -28.55 -13.36
C LEU A 571 -9.69 -29.75 -13.04
N LEU A 572 -10.25 -30.36 -14.07
CA LEU A 572 -11.19 -31.47 -14.00
C LEU A 572 -10.61 -32.70 -14.70
N ASP A 573 -10.54 -33.81 -13.97
CA ASP A 573 -10.11 -35.09 -14.56
C ASP A 573 -11.26 -35.74 -15.35
N ASP A 574 -11.02 -36.94 -15.89
CA ASP A 574 -11.96 -37.70 -16.71
C ASP A 574 -13.31 -37.96 -16.01
N ASN A 575 -13.36 -37.92 -14.68
CA ASN A 575 -14.54 -38.14 -13.85
C ASN A 575 -15.11 -36.84 -13.23
N PHE A 576 -14.70 -35.67 -13.74
CA PHE A 576 -15.05 -34.35 -13.20
C PHE A 576 -14.60 -34.12 -11.75
N LEU A 577 -13.58 -34.83 -11.29
CA LEU A 577 -12.97 -34.56 -9.99
C LEU A 577 -12.14 -33.28 -10.05
N ALA A 578 -12.47 -32.32 -9.18
CA ALA A 578 -11.79 -31.04 -9.13
C ALA A 578 -10.42 -31.13 -8.45
N LYS A 579 -9.40 -30.55 -9.11
CA LYS A 579 -8.05 -30.37 -8.57
C LYS A 579 -7.58 -28.94 -8.73
N VAL A 580 -7.13 -28.34 -7.63
CA VAL A 580 -6.56 -26.99 -7.62
C VAL A 580 -5.16 -27.03 -8.24
N SER A 581 -4.86 -26.07 -9.12
CA SER A 581 -3.62 -25.99 -9.90
C SER A 581 -3.02 -24.58 -9.92
N ASP A 582 -1.79 -24.46 -10.46
CA ASP A 582 -1.04 -23.22 -10.65
C ASP A 582 -0.51 -22.58 -9.34
N PHE A 583 0.49 -23.23 -8.74
CA PHE A 583 1.10 -22.82 -7.48
C PHE A 583 2.24 -21.80 -7.65
N GLY A 584 2.43 -21.22 -8.85
CA GLY A 584 3.55 -20.32 -9.15
C GLY A 584 3.59 -19.07 -8.26
N LEU A 585 2.46 -18.71 -7.66
CA LEU A 585 2.32 -17.59 -6.73
C LEU A 585 2.10 -18.00 -5.27
N ALA A 586 2.13 -19.30 -4.96
CA ALA A 586 1.86 -19.81 -3.63
C ALA A 586 2.96 -19.43 -2.63
N LYS A 587 2.59 -19.29 -1.36
CA LYS A 587 3.51 -18.88 -0.27
C LYS A 587 3.32 -19.70 0.99
N LEU A 588 4.44 -19.98 1.66
CA LEU A 588 4.48 -20.62 2.98
C LEU A 588 4.28 -19.59 4.10
N MET A 589 3.52 -19.99 5.11
CA MET A 589 3.28 -19.24 6.34
C MET A 589 3.61 -20.12 7.55
N THR A 590 4.22 -19.50 8.56
CA THR A 590 4.30 -20.13 9.89
C THR A 590 2.91 -20.12 10.53
N ARG A 591 2.61 -21.10 11.38
CA ARG A 591 1.27 -21.25 12.01
C ARG A 591 0.89 -20.06 12.91
N GLU A 592 1.88 -19.29 13.38
CA GLU A 592 1.71 -18.10 14.24
C GLU A 592 1.51 -16.80 13.45
N GLN A 593 1.71 -16.81 12.13
CA GLN A 593 1.55 -15.61 11.28
C GLN A 593 0.12 -15.51 10.72
N SER A 594 -0.47 -14.31 10.82
CA SER A 594 -1.79 -13.98 10.24
C SER A 594 -1.71 -13.37 8.82
N HIS A 595 -0.52 -12.99 8.34
CA HIS A 595 -0.35 -12.25 7.08
C HIS A 595 0.89 -12.66 6.27
N VAL A 596 0.80 -12.55 4.93
CA VAL A 596 1.93 -12.67 4.00
C VAL A 596 2.02 -11.44 3.11
N PHE A 597 3.23 -10.92 2.95
CA PHE A 597 3.53 -9.84 2.01
C PHE A 597 3.71 -10.39 0.60
N THR A 598 3.00 -9.87 -0.40
CA THR A 598 3.24 -10.24 -1.80
C THR A 598 3.07 -9.06 -2.76
N THR A 599 3.74 -9.10 -3.90
CA THR A 599 3.51 -8.17 -5.02
C THR A 599 2.19 -8.50 -5.72
N LEU A 600 1.32 -7.52 -5.93
CA LEU A 600 0.06 -7.67 -6.64
C LEU A 600 0.28 -8.19 -8.06
N ARG A 601 -0.28 -9.36 -8.39
CA ARG A 601 -0.55 -9.82 -9.75
C ARG A 601 -1.87 -10.58 -9.75
N GLY A 602 -2.88 -9.99 -10.39
CA GLY A 602 -4.15 -10.62 -10.72
C GLY A 602 -4.37 -10.56 -12.23
N THR A 603 -5.26 -11.41 -12.75
CA THR A 603 -5.57 -11.52 -14.18
C THR A 603 -6.27 -10.25 -14.67
N ARG A 604 -5.79 -9.68 -15.78
CA ARG A 604 -6.31 -8.47 -16.43
C ARG A 604 -7.72 -8.70 -17.01
N VAL A 605 -8.66 -7.83 -16.68
CA VAL A 605 -9.83 -7.54 -17.53
C VAL A 605 -9.51 -6.26 -18.30
N GLY A 606 -9.12 -6.40 -19.57
CA GLY A 606 -9.13 -5.39 -20.65
C GLY A 606 -8.35 -4.06 -20.51
N GLY A 607 -7.29 -3.87 -21.33
CA GLY A 607 -6.76 -2.54 -21.73
C GLY A 607 -5.36 -2.16 -21.22
N PRO A 608 -4.49 -1.47 -22.00
CA PRO A 608 -3.04 -1.49 -21.80
C PRO A 608 -2.50 -0.37 -20.90
N SER A 609 -1.67 -0.70 -19.90
CA SER A 609 -0.76 0.26 -19.26
C SER A 609 0.43 -0.45 -18.55
N PRO A 610 1.63 0.19 -18.46
CA PRO A 610 2.87 -0.46 -18.06
C PRO A 610 3.18 -0.37 -16.55
N ARG A 611 3.80 -1.45 -16.06
CA ARG A 611 4.63 -1.63 -14.85
C ARG A 611 4.62 -0.53 -13.76
N LEU A 612 4.12 -0.88 -12.58
CA LEU A 612 4.77 -0.53 -11.31
C LEU A 612 4.45 -1.55 -10.19
N THR A 613 5.53 -2.13 -9.66
CA THR A 613 5.57 -3.07 -8.54
C THR A 613 5.37 -2.33 -7.20
N ARG A 614 4.31 -2.65 -6.47
CA ARG A 614 4.18 -2.41 -5.02
C ARG A 614 3.78 -3.71 -4.30
N SER A 615 4.36 -3.92 -3.12
CA SER A 615 4.05 -5.04 -2.21
C SER A 615 2.76 -4.71 -1.45
N LEU A 616 1.75 -5.56 -1.55
CA LEU A 616 0.48 -5.47 -0.81
C LEU A 616 0.46 -6.44 0.37
N ARG A 617 -0.23 -6.03 1.44
CA ARG A 617 -0.59 -6.86 2.60
C ARG A 617 -1.83 -7.67 2.21
N ILE A 618 -1.71 -9.00 2.04
CA ILE A 618 -2.88 -9.83 1.73
C ILE A 618 -3.35 -10.54 3.01
N PRO A 619 -4.60 -10.33 3.46
CA PRO A 619 -5.18 -11.11 4.54
C PRO A 619 -5.45 -12.55 4.10
N TYR A 620 -5.38 -13.48 5.06
CA TYR A 620 -5.67 -14.92 4.92
C TYR A 620 -7.01 -15.25 4.19
N THR A 621 -7.94 -14.29 4.11
CA THR A 621 -9.28 -14.43 3.55
C THR A 621 -9.37 -14.47 2.02
N ARG A 622 -8.30 -14.17 1.26
CA ARG A 622 -8.34 -14.14 -0.24
C ARG A 622 -8.67 -15.49 -0.89
N ASN A 623 -8.27 -16.62 -0.27
CA ASN A 623 -8.63 -17.95 -0.78
C ASN A 623 -10.12 -18.27 -0.56
N ARG A 624 -10.77 -17.65 0.43
CA ARG A 624 -12.21 -17.81 0.68
C ARG A 624 -13.06 -17.01 -0.34
N SER A 625 -12.56 -15.87 -0.81
CA SER A 625 -13.19 -15.09 -1.89
C SER A 625 -13.23 -15.83 -3.22
N GLY A 626 -12.16 -16.56 -3.57
CA GLY A 626 -12.12 -17.41 -4.77
C GLY A 626 -13.03 -18.62 -4.67
N LEU A 627 -13.23 -19.18 -3.47
CA LEU A 627 -14.20 -20.25 -3.22
C LEU A 627 -15.65 -19.74 -3.35
N LEU A 628 -15.92 -18.48 -3.00
CA LEU A 628 -17.23 -17.85 -3.17
C LEU A 628 -17.62 -17.78 -4.66
N VAL A 629 -16.67 -17.51 -5.55
CA VAL A 629 -16.89 -17.55 -7.02
C VAL A 629 -17.23 -18.96 -7.50
N VAL A 630 -16.69 -20.00 -6.87
CA VAL A 630 -17.00 -21.41 -7.21
C VAL A 630 -18.33 -21.87 -6.60
N LEU A 631 -18.73 -21.32 -5.44
CA LEU A 631 -19.97 -21.66 -4.73
C LEU A 631 -21.23 -20.92 -5.24
N LEU A 632 -21.06 -19.85 -6.02
CA LEU A 632 -22.16 -19.04 -6.57
C LEU A 632 -22.69 -19.53 -7.93
N PHE A 633 -22.27 -20.72 -8.41
CA PHE A 633 -22.72 -21.33 -9.67
C PHE A 633 -23.35 -22.72 -9.53
#